data_AF-A0A6P0XFY1-F1
#
_entry.id   AF-A0A6P0XFY1-F1
#
_cell.length_a   1.000
_cell.length_b   1.000
_cell.length_c   1.000
_cell.angle_alpha   90.00
_cell.angle_beta   90.00
_cell.angle_gamma   90.00
#
_symmetry.space_group_name_H-M   'P 1'
#
loop_
_entity.id
_entity.type
_entity.pdbx_description
1 polymer ?
#
loop_
_entity_poly.entity_id
_entity_poly.type
_entity_poly.pdbx_seq_one_letter_code
_entity_poly.pdbx_strand_id
1 'polypeptide(L)'
;SLIREPTQLRRQTEVRTRFQNSDRLRTQLNGTETAVNALPPMDVETEANPQERQYGQVPPPGAEIYLKAYRTGGGTQGNVEAEMLTVLRSAIPYVKQVINYEAATGGTEPESLDKAILRVPGLLRSSQRAITRKDFEYHAMRVPDVDIARAHCLDANIEMDKQWTEPDAIKPGQVCILTIPQADIQDLSRGLSPQELKLNDEVATKIKDYLNERKPLGVQILLREPKYIGVKVKAMIIVGQNADRGYVSSQFLKRLYRFLNPITGGTEGQGWPLGHPVYPSDVIAYCQQFYQQIPHVLYLKAVELRGIRQQDRENWSVAPIPEPVIYPSEFGVVCSWDNQDENEERRTAHEIELILDN
;
A
#
# COMPACT_ATOMS: atom_id res chain seq x y z
N SER A 1 -8.51 3.23 -23.76
CA SER A 1 -9.62 4.10 -23.29
C SER A 1 -9.79 5.20 -24.31
N LEU A 2 -10.82 5.12 -25.16
CA LEU A 2 -11.15 6.24 -26.04
C LEU A 2 -11.84 7.31 -25.19
N ILE A 3 -11.11 8.39 -24.91
CA ILE A 3 -11.65 9.63 -24.40
C ILE A 3 -12.59 10.14 -25.49
N ARG A 4 -13.89 10.21 -25.19
CA ARG A 4 -14.89 10.76 -26.11
C ARG A 4 -14.71 12.28 -26.17
N GLU A 5 -14.69 12.81 -27.38
CA GLU A 5 -14.68 14.25 -27.63
C GLU A 5 -15.94 14.90 -27.00
N PRO A 6 -15.82 15.99 -26.23
CA PRO A 6 -16.94 16.64 -25.51
C PRO A 6 -18.13 17.01 -26.41
N THR A 7 -17.86 17.22 -27.69
CA THR A 7 -18.86 17.57 -28.72
C THR A 7 -19.79 16.39 -29.06
N GLN A 8 -19.30 15.15 -29.00
CA GLN A 8 -20.10 13.94 -29.24
C GLN A 8 -21.08 13.66 -28.09
N LEU A 9 -20.65 13.91 -26.85
CA LEU A 9 -21.52 13.82 -25.65
C LEU A 9 -22.64 14.87 -25.70
N ARG A 10 -22.36 16.10 -26.15
CA ARG A 10 -23.39 17.13 -26.35
C ARG A 10 -24.45 16.72 -27.38
N ARG A 11 -24.05 16.18 -28.54
CA ARG A 11 -25.01 15.76 -29.58
C ARG A 11 -25.90 14.60 -29.13
N GLN A 12 -25.35 13.58 -28.48
CA GLN A 12 -26.17 12.46 -27.96
C GLN A 12 -27.11 12.91 -26.83
N THR A 13 -26.67 13.86 -26.00
CA THR A 13 -27.52 14.43 -24.94
C THR A 13 -28.64 15.27 -25.56
N GLU A 14 -28.35 16.13 -26.54
CA GLU A 14 -29.35 16.93 -27.26
C GLU A 14 -30.39 16.07 -28.00
N VAL A 15 -29.94 14.99 -28.64
CA VAL A 15 -30.84 14.02 -29.30
C VAL A 15 -31.74 13.35 -28.26
N ARG A 16 -31.20 12.91 -27.10
CA ARG A 16 -31.99 12.32 -26.01
C ARG A 16 -32.97 13.30 -25.36
N THR A 17 -32.59 14.57 -25.17
CA THR A 17 -33.48 15.60 -24.61
C THR A 17 -34.67 15.89 -25.53
N ARG A 18 -34.47 15.82 -26.85
CA ARG A 18 -35.56 15.98 -27.83
C ARG A 18 -36.57 14.84 -27.77
N PHE A 19 -36.13 13.59 -27.59
CA PHE A 19 -37.02 12.43 -27.38
C PHE A 19 -37.83 12.52 -26.07
N GLN A 20 -37.23 13.02 -24.98
CA GLN A 20 -37.95 13.21 -23.71
C GLN A 20 -39.02 14.32 -23.79
N ASN A 21 -38.77 15.37 -24.57
CA ASN A 21 -39.74 16.45 -24.76
C ASN A 21 -40.89 16.07 -25.70
N SER A 22 -40.66 15.22 -26.70
CA SER A 22 -41.73 14.77 -27.61
C SER A 22 -42.78 13.88 -26.93
N ASP A 23 -42.36 13.04 -25.96
CA ASP A 23 -43.31 12.20 -25.22
C ASP A 23 -44.11 12.99 -24.18
N ARG A 24 -43.53 14.03 -23.57
CA ARG A 24 -44.28 14.96 -22.69
C ARG A 24 -45.38 15.72 -23.41
N LEU A 25 -45.16 16.09 -24.67
CA LEU A 25 -46.18 16.75 -25.49
C LEU A 25 -47.30 15.79 -25.89
N ARG A 26 -46.99 14.50 -26.10
CA ARG A 26 -47.99 13.45 -26.36
C ARG A 26 -48.88 13.15 -25.17
N THR A 27 -48.40 13.29 -23.94
CA THR A 27 -49.21 13.05 -22.74
C THR A 27 -50.19 14.19 -22.41
N GLN A 28 -49.98 15.39 -22.98
CA GLN A 28 -50.84 16.57 -22.71
C GLN A 28 -51.95 16.79 -23.76
N LEU A 29 -51.90 16.13 -24.91
CA LEU A 29 -52.86 16.31 -26.01
C LEU A 29 -53.81 15.10 -26.12
N ASN A 30 -54.46 14.74 -25.02
CA ASN A 30 -55.69 13.94 -25.08
C ASN A 30 -56.89 14.88 -25.23
N GLY A 31 -57.21 15.22 -26.48
CA GLY A 31 -58.45 15.91 -26.82
C GLY A 31 -58.28 17.00 -27.86
N THR A 32 -58.04 16.61 -29.12
CA THR A 32 -58.74 17.07 -30.34
C THR A 32 -57.94 16.62 -31.56
N GLU A 33 -58.59 15.87 -32.44
CA GLU A 33 -58.09 15.47 -33.75
C GLU A 33 -57.94 16.70 -34.66
N THR A 34 -56.73 17.24 -34.83
CA THR A 34 -56.25 17.82 -36.10
C THR A 34 -54.81 18.29 -35.97
N ALA A 35 -53.87 17.52 -36.55
CA ALA A 35 -52.63 17.97 -37.21
C ALA A 35 -51.74 16.75 -37.46
N VAL A 36 -52.19 15.88 -38.36
CA VAL A 36 -51.31 14.94 -39.06
C VAL A 36 -50.50 15.77 -40.06
N ASN A 37 -49.19 15.52 -40.16
CA ASN A 37 -48.21 16.10 -41.09
C ASN A 37 -47.40 17.31 -40.57
N ALA A 38 -46.29 17.02 -39.89
CA ALA A 38 -44.98 17.58 -40.25
C ALA A 38 -43.90 16.97 -39.35
N LEU A 39 -43.29 15.85 -39.78
CA LEU A 39 -41.93 15.44 -39.41
C LEU A 39 -41.50 14.38 -40.45
N PRO A 40 -40.32 14.49 -41.07
CA PRO A 40 -39.88 13.54 -42.09
C PRO A 40 -39.62 12.15 -41.47
N PRO A 41 -39.71 11.06 -42.25
CA PRO A 41 -39.44 9.72 -41.75
C PRO A 41 -38.00 9.66 -41.21
N MET A 42 -37.87 9.29 -39.93
CA MET A 42 -36.60 9.02 -39.30
C MET A 42 -36.19 7.60 -39.65
N ASP A 43 -35.21 7.46 -40.54
CA ASP A 43 -34.49 6.22 -40.75
C ASP A 43 -33.74 5.87 -39.44
N VAL A 44 -34.26 4.89 -38.70
CA VAL A 44 -33.58 4.29 -37.56
C VAL A 44 -32.58 3.27 -38.09
N GLU A 45 -31.57 3.75 -38.79
CA GLU A 45 -30.31 3.00 -38.87
C GLU A 45 -29.60 3.22 -37.54
N THR A 46 -29.90 2.36 -36.57
CA THR A 46 -28.98 2.08 -35.47
C THR A 46 -27.69 1.55 -36.08
N GLU A 47 -26.80 2.46 -36.48
CA GLU A 47 -25.38 2.16 -36.64
C GLU A 47 -24.88 1.75 -35.26
N ALA A 48 -25.01 0.46 -34.96
CA ALA A 48 -24.37 -0.15 -33.82
C ALA A 48 -22.87 -0.02 -34.03
N ASN A 49 -22.28 1.05 -33.47
CA ASN A 49 -20.85 1.22 -33.46
C ASN A 49 -20.24 0.00 -32.75
N PRO A 50 -19.49 -0.87 -33.44
CA PRO A 50 -19.04 -2.15 -32.89
C PRO A 50 -18.01 -2.00 -31.75
N GLN A 51 -17.67 -0.76 -31.36
CA GLN A 51 -16.78 -0.45 -30.25
C GLN A 51 -17.47 -0.13 -28.91
N GLU A 52 -18.79 0.00 -28.86
CA GLU A 52 -19.51 0.27 -27.59
C GLU A 52 -20.00 -1.02 -26.94
N ARG A 53 -19.18 -1.59 -26.03
CA ARG A 53 -19.66 -2.64 -25.12
C ARG A 53 -20.58 -2.00 -24.07
N GLN A 54 -21.88 -2.25 -24.19
CA GLN A 54 -22.84 -1.95 -23.13
C GLN A 54 -22.73 -3.01 -22.04
N TYR A 55 -22.35 -2.59 -20.83
CA TYR A 55 -22.39 -3.44 -19.65
C TYR A 55 -23.72 -3.21 -18.91
N GLY A 56 -24.48 -4.28 -18.73
CA GLY A 56 -25.81 -4.23 -18.12
C GLY A 56 -26.95 -3.90 -19.09
N GLN A 57 -28.18 -4.07 -18.62
CA GLN A 57 -29.38 -3.77 -19.38
C GLN A 57 -29.77 -2.31 -19.19
N VAL A 58 -29.83 -1.56 -20.29
CA VAL A 58 -30.41 -0.22 -20.27
C VAL A 58 -31.93 -0.37 -20.13
N PRO A 59 -32.56 0.26 -19.13
CA PRO A 59 -34.01 0.25 -19.00
C PRO A 59 -34.67 0.80 -20.27
N PRO A 60 -35.81 0.24 -20.71
CA PRO A 60 -36.55 0.77 -21.86
C PRO A 60 -36.92 2.25 -21.67
N PRO A 61 -37.09 3.01 -22.77
CA PRO A 61 -37.67 4.34 -22.70
C PRO A 61 -39.00 4.33 -21.94
N GLY A 62 -39.18 5.27 -21.01
CA GLY A 62 -40.38 5.35 -20.17
C GLY A 62 -40.37 4.43 -18.94
N ALA A 63 -39.32 3.64 -18.70
CA ALA A 63 -39.20 2.85 -17.48
C ALA A 63 -39.07 3.75 -16.24
N GLU A 64 -39.88 3.48 -15.23
CA GLU A 64 -39.80 4.14 -13.93
C GLU A 64 -38.72 3.46 -13.06
N ILE A 65 -37.82 4.26 -12.48
CA ILE A 65 -36.73 3.77 -11.62
C ILE A 65 -37.01 4.21 -10.18
N TYR A 66 -37.20 3.23 -9.29
CA TYR A 66 -37.44 3.45 -7.87
C TYR A 66 -36.24 2.95 -7.05
N LEU A 67 -35.63 3.83 -6.25
CA LEU A 67 -34.69 3.39 -5.21
C LEU A 67 -35.49 2.93 -3.99
N LYS A 68 -35.38 1.64 -3.65
CA LYS A 68 -36.05 1.07 -2.46
C LYS A 68 -35.60 1.74 -1.15
N ALA A 69 -34.31 2.09 -1.07
CA ALA A 69 -33.74 2.87 0.01
C ALA A 69 -32.41 3.47 -0.45
N TYR A 70 -32.10 4.67 0.04
CA TYR A 70 -30.75 5.22 0.00
C TYR A 70 -30.50 5.94 1.32
N ARG A 71 -29.25 5.98 1.76
CA ARG A 71 -28.82 6.74 2.93
C ARG A 71 -27.87 7.83 2.44
N THR A 72 -28.03 9.03 2.99
CA THR A 72 -27.19 10.19 2.68
C THR A 72 -26.84 10.90 3.99
N GLY A 73 -25.69 11.59 4.02
CA GLY A 73 -25.05 12.07 5.24
C GLY A 73 -23.77 11.29 5.55
N GLY A 74 -23.35 11.33 6.81
CA GLY A 74 -22.04 10.83 7.25
C GLY A 74 -21.14 11.98 7.70
N GLY A 75 -19.88 11.67 7.98
CA GLY A 75 -18.94 12.57 8.64
C GLY A 75 -18.50 12.02 9.99
N THR A 76 -17.44 12.61 10.52
CA THR A 76 -16.86 12.23 11.81
C THR A 76 -17.83 12.44 12.98
N GLN A 77 -18.80 13.34 12.83
CA GLN A 77 -19.88 13.56 13.81
C GLN A 77 -20.79 12.33 13.99
N GLY A 78 -20.82 11.41 13.03
CA GLY A 78 -21.55 10.15 13.15
C GLY A 78 -20.84 9.12 14.04
N ASN A 79 -19.58 9.38 14.40
CA ASN A 79 -18.84 8.53 15.31
C ASN A 79 -19.15 8.93 16.75
N VAL A 80 -19.85 8.07 17.48
CA VAL A 80 -20.23 8.31 18.88
C VAL A 80 -19.95 7.07 19.71
N GLU A 81 -19.65 7.26 20.99
CA GLU A 81 -19.41 6.17 21.94
C GLU A 81 -20.66 5.30 22.14
N ALA A 82 -20.45 4.15 22.77
CA ALA A 82 -21.55 3.32 23.24
C ALA A 82 -22.54 4.13 24.09
N GLU A 83 -23.82 3.76 24.02
CA GLU A 83 -24.94 4.31 24.78
C GLU A 83 -25.33 5.77 24.48
N MET A 84 -24.70 6.43 23.50
CA MET A 84 -24.98 7.83 23.14
C MET A 84 -26.22 8.00 22.24
N LEU A 85 -26.63 6.98 21.49
CA LEU A 85 -27.78 7.02 20.59
C LEU A 85 -29.09 6.68 21.33
N THR A 86 -29.62 7.65 22.07
CA THR A 86 -30.75 7.45 23.00
C THR A 86 -32.12 7.87 22.48
N VAL A 87 -32.16 8.66 21.40
CA VAL A 87 -33.38 9.32 20.93
C VAL A 87 -34.03 8.57 19.75
N LEU A 88 -35.27 8.10 19.95
CA LEU A 88 -36.12 7.57 18.89
C LEU A 88 -36.66 8.70 18.01
N ARG A 89 -36.33 8.71 16.71
CA ARG A 89 -36.94 9.66 15.75
C ARG A 89 -38.37 9.30 15.36
N SER A 90 -38.73 8.02 15.44
CA SER A 90 -40.07 7.53 15.19
C SER A 90 -40.53 6.76 16.42
N ALA A 91 -41.71 7.09 16.94
CA ALA A 91 -42.27 6.39 18.09
C ALA A 91 -42.66 4.96 17.69
N ILE A 92 -42.11 3.97 18.40
CA ILE A 92 -42.47 2.56 18.24
C ILE A 92 -43.25 2.16 19.50
N PRO A 93 -44.53 1.73 19.37
CA PRO A 93 -45.33 1.30 20.53
C PRO A 93 -44.61 0.25 21.37
N TYR A 94 -44.75 0.35 22.69
CA TYR A 94 -44.16 -0.56 23.69
C TYR A 94 -42.62 -0.54 23.80
N VAL A 95 -41.91 0.33 23.07
CA VAL A 95 -40.46 0.52 23.23
C VAL A 95 -40.18 1.66 24.21
N LYS A 96 -39.57 1.34 25.36
CA LYS A 96 -39.24 2.31 26.42
C LYS A 96 -38.02 3.18 26.09
N GLN A 97 -36.97 2.57 25.53
CA GLN A 97 -35.70 3.23 25.24
C GLN A 97 -34.96 2.48 24.13
N VAL A 98 -34.12 3.21 23.40
CA VAL A 98 -33.12 2.65 22.49
C VAL A 98 -31.74 3.16 22.90
N ILE A 99 -30.73 2.32 22.72
CA ILE A 99 -29.31 2.64 22.89
C ILE A 99 -28.51 1.89 21.82
N ASN A 100 -27.31 2.37 21.52
CA ASN A 100 -26.30 1.59 20.82
C ASN A 100 -25.39 0.88 21.84
N TYR A 101 -25.29 -0.45 21.77
CA TYR A 101 -24.40 -1.19 22.67
C TYR A 101 -22.92 -1.05 22.32
N GLU A 102 -22.63 -0.84 21.04
CA GLU A 102 -21.28 -0.59 20.52
C GLU A 102 -21.15 0.86 20.05
N ALA A 103 -19.94 1.39 20.05
CA ALA A 103 -19.66 2.70 19.46
C ALA A 103 -20.06 2.72 17.98
N ALA A 104 -20.72 3.78 17.55
CA ALA A 104 -20.93 4.03 16.13
C ALA A 104 -19.59 4.48 15.53
N THR A 105 -19.13 3.78 14.50
CA THR A 105 -17.84 4.02 13.85
C THR A 105 -17.97 4.01 12.32
N GLY A 106 -16.90 4.40 11.61
CA GLY A 106 -16.87 4.40 10.14
C GLY A 106 -17.33 5.71 9.48
N GLY A 107 -17.83 6.67 10.26
CA GLY A 107 -18.11 8.02 9.81
C GLY A 107 -16.81 8.73 9.41
N THR A 108 -16.69 9.07 8.13
CA THR A 108 -15.53 9.80 7.59
C THR A 108 -16.02 11.06 6.90
N GLU A 109 -15.29 12.16 7.02
CA GLU A 109 -15.58 13.37 6.25
C GLU A 109 -15.55 13.08 4.75
N PRO A 110 -16.40 13.76 3.95
CA PRO A 110 -16.30 13.68 2.50
C PRO A 110 -14.88 14.05 2.06
N GLU A 111 -14.40 13.36 1.03
CA GLU A 111 -13.05 13.61 0.52
C GLU A 111 -12.90 15.07 0.07
N SER A 112 -11.91 15.77 0.61
CA SER A 112 -11.58 17.13 0.19
C SER A 112 -11.07 17.16 -1.25
N LEU A 113 -11.29 18.27 -1.95
CA LEU A 113 -10.82 18.45 -3.32
C LEU A 113 -9.29 18.26 -3.46
N ASP A 114 -8.48 18.74 -2.50
CA ASP A 114 -7.01 18.59 -2.56
C ASP A 114 -6.58 17.11 -2.51
N LYS A 115 -7.18 16.33 -1.61
CA LYS A 115 -6.96 14.86 -1.56
C LYS A 115 -7.41 14.18 -2.85
N ALA A 116 -8.55 14.59 -3.41
CA ALA A 116 -9.04 14.07 -4.67
C ALA A 116 -8.08 14.40 -5.83
N ILE A 117 -7.51 15.60 -5.89
CA ILE A 117 -6.52 16.01 -6.90
C ILE A 117 -5.26 15.12 -6.84
N LEU A 118 -4.83 14.70 -5.65
CA LEU A 118 -3.71 13.78 -5.49
C LEU A 118 -4.08 12.33 -5.88
N ARG A 119 -5.29 11.89 -5.55
CA ARG A 119 -5.76 10.50 -5.77
C ARG A 119 -6.22 10.22 -7.20
N VAL A 120 -6.98 11.13 -7.81
CA VAL A 120 -7.65 10.93 -9.11
C VAL A 120 -6.67 10.65 -10.26
N PRO A 121 -5.52 11.33 -10.39
CA PRO A 121 -4.52 10.98 -11.39
C PRO A 121 -4.01 9.55 -11.22
N GLY A 122 -3.82 9.09 -9.98
CA GLY A 122 -3.48 7.70 -9.67
C GLY A 122 -4.58 6.73 -10.10
N LEU A 123 -5.85 7.06 -9.81
CA LEU A 123 -7.01 6.25 -10.21
C LEU A 123 -7.17 6.20 -11.74
N LEU A 124 -6.92 7.28 -12.45
CA LEU A 124 -7.03 7.35 -13.92
C LEU A 124 -5.84 6.70 -14.62
N ARG A 125 -4.65 6.73 -13.99
CA ARG A 125 -3.48 5.95 -14.44
C ARG A 125 -3.67 4.46 -14.19
N SER A 126 -4.23 4.09 -13.04
CA SER A 126 -4.70 2.73 -12.81
C SER A 126 -5.92 2.51 -13.70
N SER A 127 -5.67 2.15 -14.95
CA SER A 127 -6.63 1.29 -15.64
C SER A 127 -6.99 0.17 -14.65
N GLN A 128 -8.20 -0.38 -14.67
CA GLN A 128 -8.55 -1.54 -13.83
C GLN A 128 -7.70 -2.80 -14.16
N ARG A 129 -6.53 -2.62 -14.75
CA ARG A 129 -5.60 -3.59 -15.25
C ARG A 129 -4.18 -3.18 -14.86
N ALA A 130 -3.40 -4.18 -14.46
CA ALA A 130 -1.96 -4.04 -14.22
C ALA A 130 -1.20 -4.33 -15.52
N ILE A 131 -0.63 -3.31 -16.17
CA ILE A 131 0.10 -3.49 -17.44
C ILE A 131 1.60 -3.26 -17.23
N THR A 132 1.94 -2.18 -16.54
CA THR A 132 3.32 -1.82 -16.21
C THR A 132 3.71 -2.36 -14.84
N ARG A 133 5.03 -2.42 -14.56
CA ARG A 133 5.56 -2.79 -13.24
C ARG A 133 4.92 -2.00 -12.10
N LYS A 134 4.88 -0.68 -12.27
CA LYS A 134 4.29 0.24 -11.28
C LYS A 134 2.80 -0.03 -11.07
N ASP A 135 2.07 -0.51 -12.09
CA ASP A 135 0.67 -0.89 -11.91
C ASP A 135 0.55 -2.18 -11.06
N PHE A 136 1.40 -3.18 -11.29
CA PHE A 136 1.44 -4.40 -10.46
C PHE A 136 1.77 -4.07 -9.00
N GLU A 137 2.79 -3.23 -8.76
CA GLU A 137 3.15 -2.75 -7.42
C GLU A 137 1.98 -1.98 -6.79
N TYR A 138 1.37 -1.06 -7.54
CA TYR A 138 0.24 -0.25 -7.08
C TYR A 138 -0.95 -1.11 -6.65
N HIS A 139 -1.29 -2.13 -7.43
CA HIS A 139 -2.38 -3.06 -7.13
C HIS A 139 -2.03 -4.03 -6.00
N ALA A 140 -0.79 -4.51 -5.92
CA ALA A 140 -0.35 -5.39 -4.83
C ALA A 140 -0.43 -4.71 -3.46
N MET A 141 -0.18 -3.40 -3.40
CA MET A 141 -0.32 -2.59 -2.17
C MET A 141 -1.76 -2.22 -1.81
N ARG A 142 -2.77 -2.59 -2.62
CA ARG A 142 -4.17 -2.16 -2.47
C ARG A 142 -5.15 -3.33 -2.51
N VAL A 143 -4.65 -4.52 -2.17
CA VAL A 143 -5.48 -5.70 -2.00
C VAL A 143 -6.39 -5.46 -0.79
N PRO A 144 -7.72 -5.60 -0.93
CA PRO A 144 -8.63 -5.45 0.20
C PRO A 144 -8.29 -6.43 1.33
N ASP A 145 -8.40 -5.95 2.57
CA ASP A 145 -8.19 -6.74 3.80
C ASP A 145 -6.78 -7.36 3.93
N VAL A 146 -5.80 -6.81 3.20
CA VAL A 146 -4.40 -7.22 3.25
C VAL A 146 -3.50 -5.99 3.32
N ASP A 147 -2.74 -5.87 4.39
CA ASP A 147 -1.78 -4.79 4.56
C ASP A 147 -0.41 -5.19 4.02
N ILE A 148 -0.03 -4.61 2.88
CA ILE A 148 1.31 -4.73 2.28
C ILE A 148 2.06 -3.42 2.47
N ALA A 149 3.20 -3.48 3.16
CA ALA A 149 4.07 -2.33 3.35
C ALA A 149 4.71 -1.89 2.04
N ARG A 150 5.28 -2.85 1.31
CA ARG A 150 6.04 -2.60 0.07
C ARG A 150 5.83 -3.74 -0.91
N ALA A 151 5.68 -3.38 -2.19
CA ALA A 151 5.67 -4.32 -3.30
C ALA A 151 6.62 -3.83 -4.38
N HIS A 152 7.41 -4.74 -4.95
CA HIS A 152 8.37 -4.45 -6.01
C HIS A 152 8.24 -5.46 -7.14
N CYS A 153 7.99 -4.98 -8.35
CA CYS A 153 7.83 -5.82 -9.52
C CYS A 153 9.17 -5.96 -10.25
N LEU A 154 9.66 -7.18 -10.36
CA LEU A 154 10.93 -7.47 -11.04
C LEU A 154 10.76 -7.42 -12.56
N ASP A 155 11.84 -7.03 -13.24
CA ASP A 155 11.91 -7.02 -14.70
C ASP A 155 12.10 -8.44 -15.25
N ALA A 156 11.37 -8.78 -16.31
CA ALA A 156 11.55 -10.04 -17.04
C ALA A 156 12.84 -10.06 -17.90
N ASN A 157 13.49 -8.89 -18.08
CA ASN A 157 14.63 -8.67 -18.98
C ASN A 157 15.92 -8.26 -18.25
N ILE A 158 15.98 -8.37 -16.91
CA ILE A 158 17.30 -8.34 -16.25
C ILE A 158 18.01 -9.56 -16.79
N GLU A 159 19.07 -9.35 -17.58
CA GLU A 159 19.98 -10.42 -18.01
C GLU A 159 20.24 -11.25 -16.76
N MET A 160 19.76 -12.49 -16.75
CA MET A 160 19.97 -13.45 -15.67
C MET A 160 21.48 -13.59 -15.49
N ASP A 161 22.07 -12.72 -14.69
CA ASP A 161 23.47 -12.83 -14.35
C ASP A 161 23.63 -14.15 -13.60
N LYS A 162 24.77 -14.80 -13.81
CA LYS A 162 24.94 -16.27 -13.76
C LYS A 162 24.81 -16.92 -12.37
N GLN A 163 24.19 -16.23 -11.41
CA GLN A 163 24.04 -16.61 -10.01
C GLN A 163 22.63 -17.04 -9.58
N TRP A 164 21.63 -16.94 -10.45
CA TRP A 164 20.33 -17.57 -10.20
C TRP A 164 20.31 -18.99 -10.76
N THR A 165 20.27 -19.99 -9.87
CA THR A 165 20.08 -21.39 -10.23
C THR A 165 18.75 -21.55 -10.99
N GLU A 166 18.68 -22.49 -11.93
CA GLU A 166 17.54 -22.69 -12.85
C GLU A 166 16.10 -22.81 -12.25
N PRO A 167 15.81 -23.07 -10.96
CA PRO A 167 14.42 -23.03 -10.47
C PRO A 167 13.84 -21.61 -10.35
N ASP A 168 14.70 -20.61 -10.41
CA ASP A 168 14.46 -19.34 -9.73
C ASP A 168 14.29 -18.19 -10.77
N ALA A 169 14.73 -18.41 -12.01
CA ALA A 169 14.61 -17.48 -13.14
C ALA A 169 13.15 -17.17 -13.53
N ILE A 170 12.89 -15.89 -13.83
CA ILE A 170 11.58 -15.42 -14.33
C ILE A 170 11.51 -15.71 -15.83
N LYS A 171 10.52 -16.51 -16.25
CA LYS A 171 10.34 -16.87 -17.66
C LYS A 171 9.53 -15.80 -18.40
N PRO A 172 9.65 -15.69 -19.75
CA PRO A 172 8.77 -14.85 -20.54
C PRO A 172 7.29 -15.15 -20.25
N GLY A 173 6.49 -14.10 -20.11
CA GLY A 173 5.08 -14.20 -19.71
C GLY A 173 4.87 -14.33 -18.20
N GLN A 174 5.93 -14.36 -17.38
CA GLN A 174 5.82 -14.30 -15.93
C GLN A 174 6.14 -12.90 -15.42
N VAL A 175 5.38 -12.47 -14.41
CA VAL A 175 5.62 -11.23 -13.67
C VAL A 175 5.88 -11.61 -12.22
N CYS A 176 7.09 -11.33 -11.73
CA CYS A 176 7.47 -11.61 -10.35
C CYS A 176 7.31 -10.35 -9.50
N ILE A 177 6.60 -10.48 -8.39
CA ILE A 177 6.37 -9.42 -7.42
C ILE A 177 6.96 -9.87 -6.10
N LEU A 178 7.91 -9.09 -5.59
CA LEU A 178 8.42 -9.20 -4.24
C LEU A 178 7.52 -8.41 -3.30
N THR A 179 6.96 -9.08 -2.30
CA THR A 179 6.08 -8.45 -1.31
C THR A 179 6.67 -8.49 0.07
N ILE A 180 6.60 -7.34 0.75
CA ILE A 180 6.92 -7.17 2.17
C ILE A 180 5.61 -6.84 2.87
N PRO A 181 5.08 -7.74 3.72
CA PRO A 181 3.85 -7.48 4.44
C PRO A 181 4.04 -6.34 5.45
N GLN A 182 2.94 -5.71 5.83
CA GLN A 182 2.95 -4.77 6.94
C GLN A 182 3.17 -5.55 8.25
N ALA A 183 4.12 -5.08 9.06
CA ALA A 183 4.35 -5.57 10.43
C ALA A 183 3.97 -4.47 11.44
N ASP A 184 3.91 -4.83 12.72
CA ASP A 184 3.74 -3.84 13.78
C ASP A 184 4.99 -2.96 13.86
N ILE A 185 4.80 -1.67 13.56
CA ILE A 185 5.85 -0.64 13.58
C ILE A 185 5.69 0.35 14.74
N GLN A 186 4.79 0.07 15.69
CA GLN A 186 4.59 0.94 16.86
C GLN A 186 5.81 0.93 17.78
N ASP A 187 6.40 -0.24 18.01
CA ASP A 187 7.62 -0.40 18.80
C ASP A 187 8.79 -0.94 17.98
N LEU A 188 9.58 -0.03 17.41
CA LEU A 188 10.82 -0.35 16.71
C LEU A 188 12.04 -0.42 17.64
N SER A 189 11.86 -0.49 18.96
CA SER A 189 12.98 -0.56 19.91
C SER A 189 13.84 -1.82 19.74
N ARG A 190 13.28 -2.86 19.12
CA ARG A 190 13.94 -4.15 18.85
C ARG A 190 14.09 -4.47 17.37
N GLY A 191 13.77 -3.53 16.48
CA GLY A 191 13.80 -3.75 15.03
C GLY A 191 12.69 -4.69 14.55
N LEU A 192 12.90 -5.31 13.39
CA LEU A 192 11.95 -6.24 12.76
C LEU A 192 12.69 -7.49 12.29
N SER A 193 12.28 -8.65 12.80
CA SER A 193 12.85 -9.91 12.37
C SER A 193 12.26 -10.36 11.03
N PRO A 194 13.02 -11.07 10.18
CA PRO A 194 12.49 -11.66 8.94
C PRO A 194 11.30 -12.61 9.14
N GLN A 195 11.13 -13.19 10.34
CA GLN A 195 10.02 -14.09 10.64
C GLN A 195 8.69 -13.33 10.72
N GLU A 196 8.70 -12.09 11.20
CA GLU A 196 7.53 -11.20 11.25
C GLU A 196 7.13 -10.68 9.86
N LEU A 197 8.01 -10.83 8.87
CA LEU A 197 7.81 -10.38 7.50
C LEU A 197 7.47 -11.52 6.54
N LYS A 198 7.16 -12.70 7.08
CA LYS A 198 6.71 -13.84 6.29
C LYS A 198 5.27 -13.65 5.84
N LEU A 199 5.03 -13.96 4.58
CA LEU A 199 3.73 -13.93 3.97
C LEU A 199 3.00 -15.24 4.26
N ASN A 200 1.84 -15.15 4.90
CA ASN A 200 0.97 -16.32 5.07
C ASN A 200 0.40 -16.76 3.70
N ASP A 201 0.25 -18.06 3.48
CA ASP A 201 -0.31 -18.66 2.26
C ASP A 201 -1.71 -18.13 1.92
N GLU A 202 -2.55 -17.86 2.93
CA GLU A 202 -3.88 -17.26 2.73
C GLU A 202 -3.77 -15.84 2.12
N VAL A 203 -2.88 -15.03 2.70
CA VAL A 203 -2.61 -13.66 2.23
C VAL A 203 -2.01 -13.69 0.83
N ALA A 204 -1.05 -14.59 0.59
CA ALA A 204 -0.46 -14.80 -0.72
C ALA A 204 -1.50 -15.17 -1.79
N THR A 205 -2.50 -15.97 -1.42
CA THR A 205 -3.60 -16.38 -2.31
C THR A 205 -4.52 -15.20 -2.63
N LYS A 206 -4.93 -14.42 -1.62
CA LYS A 206 -5.73 -13.19 -1.82
C LYS A 206 -5.05 -12.19 -2.76
N ILE A 207 -3.75 -11.98 -2.59
CA ILE A 207 -2.97 -11.08 -3.47
C ILE A 207 -2.95 -11.62 -4.90
N LYS A 208 -2.68 -12.92 -5.08
CA LYS A 208 -2.67 -13.55 -6.40
C LYS A 208 -4.02 -13.43 -7.10
N ASP A 209 -5.12 -13.72 -6.40
CA ASP A 209 -6.47 -13.66 -6.96
C ASP A 209 -6.85 -12.22 -7.36
N TYR A 210 -6.59 -11.26 -6.47
CA TYR A 210 -6.83 -9.84 -6.75
C TYR A 210 -6.09 -9.35 -7.99
N LEU A 211 -4.83 -9.76 -8.16
CA LEU A 211 -4.03 -9.39 -9.32
C LEU A 211 -4.40 -10.20 -10.57
N ASN A 212 -4.84 -11.45 -10.44
CA ASN A 212 -5.27 -12.30 -11.55
C ASN A 212 -6.48 -11.72 -12.29
N GLU A 213 -7.38 -11.02 -11.61
CA GLU A 213 -8.50 -10.30 -12.22
C GLU A 213 -8.06 -9.09 -13.06
N ARG A 214 -6.86 -8.56 -12.79
CA ARG A 214 -6.36 -7.28 -13.33
C ARG A 214 -5.20 -7.45 -14.31
N LYS A 215 -4.54 -8.61 -14.34
CA LYS A 215 -3.43 -8.86 -15.26
C LYS A 215 -3.89 -9.03 -16.72
N PRO A 216 -3.01 -8.85 -17.71
CA PRO A 216 -3.27 -9.25 -19.09
C PRO A 216 -3.41 -10.77 -19.20
N LEU A 217 -4.20 -11.22 -20.18
CA LEU A 217 -4.31 -12.65 -20.49
C LEU A 217 -2.94 -13.21 -20.90
N GLY A 218 -2.65 -14.45 -20.49
CA GLY A 218 -1.37 -15.12 -20.76
C GLY A 218 -0.23 -14.75 -19.81
N VAL A 219 -0.41 -13.77 -18.92
CA VAL A 219 0.58 -13.45 -17.88
C VAL A 219 0.40 -14.36 -16.67
N GLN A 220 1.47 -14.93 -16.14
CA GLN A 220 1.48 -15.65 -14.85
C GLN A 220 2.09 -14.77 -13.77
N ILE A 221 1.45 -14.69 -12.61
CA ILE A 221 1.94 -13.93 -11.47
C ILE A 221 2.73 -14.87 -10.56
N LEU A 222 3.97 -14.49 -10.28
CA LEU A 222 4.81 -15.11 -9.27
C LEU A 222 4.90 -14.16 -8.08
N LEU A 223 4.39 -14.60 -6.95
CA LEU A 223 4.52 -13.86 -5.70
C LEU A 223 5.67 -14.49 -4.90
N ARG A 224 6.62 -13.66 -4.47
CA ARG A 224 7.80 -14.09 -3.70
C ARG A 224 8.08 -13.12 -2.57
N GLU A 225 8.84 -13.59 -1.59
CA GLU A 225 9.44 -12.75 -0.56
C GLU A 225 10.85 -12.33 -1.01
N PRO A 226 11.30 -11.12 -0.65
CA PRO A 226 12.70 -10.78 -0.84
C PRO A 226 13.59 -11.62 0.09
N LYS A 227 14.85 -11.84 -0.32
CA LYS A 227 15.85 -12.43 0.58
C LYS A 227 16.23 -11.41 1.64
N TYR A 228 15.92 -11.70 2.90
CA TYR A 228 16.33 -10.83 4.00
C TYR A 228 17.76 -11.14 4.42
N ILE A 229 18.58 -10.10 4.56
CA ILE A 229 19.89 -10.18 5.20
C ILE A 229 19.83 -9.32 6.46
N GLY A 230 20.18 -9.92 7.60
CA GLY A 230 20.27 -9.17 8.83
C GLY A 230 21.59 -8.43 8.94
N VAL A 231 21.58 -7.31 9.65
CA VAL A 231 22.78 -6.51 9.92
C VAL A 231 22.88 -6.28 11.42
N LYS A 232 24.02 -6.64 11.99
CA LYS A 232 24.43 -6.24 13.34
C LYS A 232 25.45 -5.12 13.23
N VAL A 233 25.19 -4.04 13.95
CA VAL A 233 26.07 -2.87 14.05
C VAL A 233 26.72 -2.89 15.44
N LYS A 234 28.04 -2.77 15.48
CA LYS A 234 28.77 -2.38 16.68
C LYS A 234 29.28 -0.96 16.51
N ALA A 235 28.81 -0.04 17.35
CA ALA A 235 29.17 1.38 17.28
C ALA A 235 29.94 1.79 18.53
N MET A 236 31.15 2.34 18.34
CA MET A 236 31.98 2.91 19.40
C MET A 236 31.77 4.42 19.44
N ILE A 237 31.31 4.94 20.58
CA ILE A 237 30.89 6.34 20.72
C ILE A 237 31.66 6.96 21.88
N ILE A 238 32.24 8.13 21.66
CA ILE A 238 32.86 8.94 22.71
C ILE A 238 31.80 9.82 23.35
N VAL A 239 31.68 9.73 24.67
CA VAL A 239 30.73 10.51 25.48
C VAL A 239 31.45 11.27 26.58
N GLY A 240 30.91 12.44 26.94
CA GLY A 240 31.42 13.25 28.05
C GLY A 240 31.14 12.60 29.42
N GLN A 241 31.85 13.07 30.45
CA GLN A 241 31.79 12.48 31.80
C GLN A 241 30.39 12.49 32.45
N ASN A 242 29.52 13.43 32.06
CA ASN A 242 28.16 13.57 32.58
C ASN A 242 27.09 12.88 31.74
N ALA A 243 27.47 12.06 30.75
CA ALA A 243 26.51 11.37 29.90
C ALA A 243 25.78 10.24 30.65
N ASP A 244 24.44 10.24 30.60
CA ASP A 244 23.67 9.06 30.99
C ASP A 244 23.85 7.96 29.93
N ARG A 245 24.69 6.99 30.27
CA ARG A 245 25.05 5.87 29.39
C ARG A 245 23.84 5.01 28.98
N GLY A 246 22.89 4.82 29.89
CA GLY A 246 21.67 4.05 29.61
C GLY A 246 20.79 4.78 28.61
N TYR A 247 20.57 6.08 28.85
CA TYR A 247 19.83 6.93 27.93
C TYR A 247 20.50 6.98 26.55
N VAL A 248 21.79 7.30 26.46
CA VAL A 248 22.51 7.40 25.18
C VAL A 248 22.43 6.08 24.42
N SER A 249 22.74 4.95 25.07
CA SER A 249 22.67 3.62 24.43
C SER A 249 21.28 3.33 23.88
N SER A 250 20.22 3.54 24.67
CA SER A 250 18.84 3.32 24.23
C SER A 250 18.44 4.18 23.03
N GLN A 251 18.91 5.45 22.99
CA GLN A 251 18.61 6.39 21.91
C GLN A 251 19.30 6.00 20.60
N PHE A 252 20.52 5.47 20.67
CA PHE A 252 21.25 4.96 19.51
C PHE A 252 20.64 3.66 19.00
N LEU A 253 20.36 2.69 19.90
CA LEU A 253 19.75 1.41 19.53
C LEU A 253 18.43 1.62 18.77
N LYS A 254 17.50 2.39 19.33
CA LYS A 254 16.20 2.68 18.69
C LYS A 254 16.35 3.30 17.30
N ARG A 255 17.34 4.17 17.12
CA ARG A 255 17.62 4.83 15.83
C ARG A 255 18.23 3.87 14.81
N LEU A 256 19.18 3.03 15.23
CA LEU A 256 19.77 2.02 14.35
C LEU A 256 18.73 1.02 13.86
N TYR A 257 17.88 0.51 14.76
CA TYR A 257 16.78 -0.39 14.38
C TYR A 257 15.78 0.27 13.43
N ARG A 258 15.50 1.56 13.60
CA ARG A 258 14.65 2.32 12.66
C ARG A 258 15.33 2.51 11.31
N PHE A 259 16.63 2.78 11.27
CA PHE A 259 17.39 3.03 10.04
C PHE A 259 17.55 1.77 9.19
N LEU A 260 17.90 0.66 9.82
CA LEU A 260 18.07 -0.65 9.18
C LEU A 260 16.75 -1.44 9.17
N ASN A 261 15.64 -0.74 8.93
CA ASN A 261 14.30 -1.31 8.89
C ASN A 261 13.83 -1.51 7.44
N PRO A 262 13.27 -2.68 7.09
CA PRO A 262 12.81 -2.96 5.73
C PRO A 262 11.54 -2.18 5.34
N ILE A 263 10.76 -1.64 6.29
CA ILE A 263 9.51 -0.91 6.04
C ILE A 263 9.71 0.61 6.17
N THR A 264 10.38 1.06 7.23
CA THR A 264 10.50 2.50 7.56
C THR A 264 11.93 3.03 7.48
N GLY A 265 12.90 2.18 7.17
CA GLY A 265 14.32 2.50 7.19
C GLY A 265 14.82 3.18 5.93
N GLY A 266 16.14 3.16 5.75
CA GLY A 266 16.83 3.87 4.69
C GLY A 266 16.90 5.38 4.94
N THR A 267 17.61 6.08 4.06
CA THR A 267 17.81 7.53 4.13
C THR A 267 16.53 8.33 3.85
N GLU A 268 15.64 7.78 3.02
CA GLU A 268 14.35 8.39 2.67
C GLU A 268 13.21 8.02 3.64
N GLY A 269 13.44 7.08 4.57
CA GLY A 269 12.42 6.61 5.51
C GLY A 269 11.28 5.78 4.88
N GLN A 270 11.49 5.26 3.67
CA GLN A 270 10.53 4.45 2.89
C GLN A 270 10.86 2.95 2.91
N GLY A 271 11.69 2.52 3.87
CA GLY A 271 12.21 1.16 3.96
C GLY A 271 13.55 1.03 3.27
N TRP A 272 14.40 0.12 3.76
CA TRP A 272 15.70 -0.12 3.14
C TRP A 272 15.55 -0.49 1.66
N PRO A 273 16.26 0.18 0.72
CA PRO A 273 16.11 -0.09 -0.71
C PRO A 273 16.55 -1.50 -1.09
N LEU A 274 15.83 -2.13 -2.04
CA LEU A 274 16.20 -3.44 -2.56
C LEU A 274 17.59 -3.40 -3.20
N GLY A 275 18.38 -4.45 -2.97
CA GLY A 275 19.71 -4.59 -3.58
C GLY A 275 20.77 -3.64 -3.04
N HIS A 276 20.41 -2.71 -2.16
CA HIS A 276 21.33 -1.67 -1.74
C HIS A 276 22.25 -2.16 -0.63
N PRO A 277 23.59 -2.12 -0.83
CA PRO A 277 24.55 -2.50 0.20
C PRO A 277 24.48 -1.56 1.40
N VAL A 278 24.86 -2.07 2.57
CA VAL A 278 25.10 -1.26 3.78
C VAL A 278 26.59 -1.02 3.92
N TYR A 279 26.99 0.24 3.95
CA TYR A 279 28.34 0.66 4.29
C TYR A 279 28.41 1.18 5.74
N PRO A 280 29.56 1.02 6.43
CA PRO A 280 29.78 1.68 7.71
C PRO A 280 29.58 3.20 7.64
N SER A 281 29.89 3.82 6.49
CA SER A 281 29.67 5.25 6.23
C SER A 281 28.20 5.65 6.27
N ASP A 282 27.26 4.78 5.87
CA ASP A 282 25.83 5.07 5.90
C ASP A 282 25.35 5.18 7.34
N VAL A 283 25.80 4.25 8.19
CA VAL A 283 25.51 4.25 9.63
C VAL A 283 26.16 5.46 10.30
N ILE A 284 27.41 5.79 9.95
CA ILE A 284 28.11 6.97 10.47
C ILE A 284 27.33 8.24 10.10
N ALA A 285 26.99 8.42 8.82
CA ALA A 285 26.27 9.61 8.32
C ALA A 285 24.89 9.73 8.98
N TYR A 286 24.16 8.62 9.10
CA TYR A 286 22.87 8.60 9.76
C TYR A 286 22.98 8.96 11.25
N CYS A 287 23.90 8.34 12.00
CA CYS A 287 24.17 8.69 13.39
C CYS A 287 24.62 10.15 13.56
N GLN A 288 25.42 10.67 12.60
CA GLN A 288 25.88 12.05 12.58
C GLN A 288 24.74 13.06 12.42
N GLN A 289 23.64 12.70 11.77
CA GLN A 289 22.49 13.60 11.66
C GLN A 289 21.81 13.86 13.02
N PHE A 290 21.91 12.94 13.98
CA PHE A 290 21.13 12.99 15.22
C PHE A 290 21.96 13.07 16.51
N TYR A 291 23.29 12.85 16.50
CA TYR A 291 24.09 12.95 17.73
C TYR A 291 24.03 14.35 18.37
N GLN A 292 23.87 15.42 17.57
CA GLN A 292 23.67 16.78 18.09
C GLN A 292 22.41 16.94 18.93
N GLN A 293 21.45 16.03 18.78
CA GLN A 293 20.20 16.00 19.56
C GLN A 293 20.33 15.20 20.86
N ILE A 294 21.42 14.43 21.03
CA ILE A 294 21.66 13.59 22.21
C ILE A 294 22.69 14.31 23.11
N PRO A 295 22.31 14.73 24.33
CA PRO A 295 23.22 15.43 25.22
C PRO A 295 24.49 14.60 25.51
N HIS A 296 25.62 15.29 25.63
CA HIS A 296 26.92 14.72 26.05
C HIS A 296 27.53 13.67 25.12
N VAL A 297 27.04 13.53 23.88
CA VAL A 297 27.73 12.76 22.83
C VAL A 297 28.71 13.66 22.10
N LEU A 298 29.99 13.26 22.04
CA LEU A 298 31.04 14.06 21.40
C LEU A 298 31.18 13.68 19.93
N TYR A 299 31.54 12.42 19.65
CA TYR A 299 31.66 11.91 18.29
C TYR A 299 31.63 10.37 18.25
N LEU A 300 31.38 9.83 17.06
CA LEU A 300 31.40 8.40 16.77
C LEU A 300 32.82 8.00 16.32
N LYS A 301 33.46 7.08 17.05
CA LYS A 301 34.84 6.66 16.85
C LYS A 301 34.99 5.64 15.72
N ALA A 302 34.16 4.60 15.76
CA ALA A 302 34.20 3.51 14.80
C ALA A 302 32.84 2.82 14.69
N VAL A 303 32.55 2.25 13.51
CA VAL A 303 31.40 1.38 13.26
C VAL A 303 31.90 0.12 12.58
N GLU A 304 31.51 -1.02 13.15
CA GLU A 304 31.72 -2.34 12.58
C GLU A 304 30.37 -2.94 12.19
N LEU A 305 30.32 -3.58 11.02
CA LEU A 305 29.14 -4.28 10.55
C LEU A 305 29.39 -5.77 10.57
N ARG A 306 28.40 -6.56 10.95
CA ARG A 306 28.40 -8.02 10.81
C ARG A 306 27.12 -8.46 10.11
N GLY A 307 27.26 -9.24 9.04
CA GLY A 307 26.11 -9.83 8.37
C GLY A 307 25.48 -10.92 9.22
N ILE A 308 24.16 -10.95 9.26
CA ILE A 308 23.38 -12.02 9.86
C ILE A 308 22.70 -12.75 8.72
N ARG A 309 23.05 -14.02 8.54
CA ARG A 309 22.57 -14.84 7.42
C ARG A 309 21.82 -16.04 7.95
N GLN A 310 20.75 -16.38 7.23
CA GLN A 310 19.95 -17.55 7.51
C GLN A 310 20.74 -18.81 7.13
N GLN A 311 20.94 -19.73 8.07
CA GLN A 311 21.53 -21.05 7.79
C GLN A 311 20.44 -22.04 7.38
N ASP A 312 19.35 -22.06 8.15
CA ASP A 312 18.18 -22.93 7.95
C ASP A 312 16.88 -22.12 8.10
N ARG A 313 15.71 -22.75 7.89
CA ARG A 313 14.40 -22.07 7.98
C ARG A 313 14.16 -21.29 9.29
N GLU A 314 14.80 -21.68 10.39
CA GLU A 314 14.63 -21.08 11.71
C GLU A 314 15.90 -20.44 12.27
N ASN A 315 17.08 -20.86 11.80
CA ASN A 315 18.36 -20.48 12.41
C ASN A 315 19.06 -19.36 11.64
N TRP A 316 19.40 -18.31 12.37
CA TRP A 316 20.23 -17.20 11.91
C TRP A 316 21.58 -17.24 12.59
N SER A 317 22.64 -16.96 11.82
CA SER A 317 24.00 -16.89 12.35
C SER A 317 24.62 -15.54 12.05
N VAL A 318 25.31 -14.97 13.04
CA VAL A 318 26.06 -13.74 12.90
C VAL A 318 27.44 -14.09 12.32
N ALA A 319 27.90 -13.31 11.33
CA ALA A 319 29.25 -13.47 10.80
C ALA A 319 30.30 -13.30 11.92
N PRO A 320 31.32 -14.18 11.99
CA PRO A 320 32.29 -14.16 13.08
C PRO A 320 33.22 -12.95 13.03
N ILE A 321 33.43 -12.38 11.84
CA ILE A 321 34.34 -11.26 11.57
C ILE A 321 33.54 -10.10 11.00
N PRO A 322 33.86 -8.84 11.37
CA PRO A 322 33.28 -7.67 10.72
C PRO A 322 33.48 -7.66 9.21
N GLU A 323 32.45 -7.23 8.48
CA GLU A 323 32.44 -7.08 7.04
C GLU A 323 32.53 -5.59 6.66
N PRO A 324 33.35 -5.22 5.67
CA PRO A 324 33.49 -3.81 5.26
C PRO A 324 32.24 -3.28 4.54
N VAL A 325 31.41 -4.18 4.01
CA VAL A 325 30.14 -3.90 3.35
C VAL A 325 29.25 -5.13 3.48
N ILE A 326 27.96 -4.93 3.69
CA ILE A 326 26.98 -6.03 3.67
C ILE A 326 26.14 -5.89 2.41
N TYR A 327 26.27 -6.88 1.51
CA TYR A 327 25.56 -6.90 0.24
C TYR A 327 24.35 -7.85 0.32
N PRO A 328 23.10 -7.35 0.22
CA PRO A 328 21.90 -8.16 0.37
C PRO A 328 21.58 -9.10 -0.80
N SER A 329 22.40 -9.13 -1.86
CA SER A 329 22.06 -9.59 -3.23
C SER A 329 21.17 -8.61 -3.98
N GLU A 330 21.09 -8.72 -5.31
CA GLU A 330 20.40 -7.77 -6.19
C GLU A 330 18.94 -7.46 -5.79
N PHE A 331 18.23 -8.44 -5.24
CA PHE A 331 16.83 -8.29 -4.79
C PHE A 331 16.63 -8.57 -3.31
N GLY A 332 17.70 -8.57 -2.53
CA GLY A 332 17.57 -8.72 -1.09
C GLY A 332 17.28 -7.40 -0.39
N VAL A 333 16.81 -7.52 0.84
CA VAL A 333 16.49 -6.39 1.72
C VAL A 333 17.25 -6.54 3.03
N VAL A 334 17.77 -5.44 3.52
CA VAL A 334 18.41 -5.38 4.83
C VAL A 334 17.35 -5.22 5.92
N CYS A 335 17.58 -5.91 7.03
CA CYS A 335 16.82 -5.76 8.26
C CYS A 335 17.76 -5.86 9.47
N SER A 336 17.27 -5.45 10.63
CA SER A 336 17.98 -5.58 11.90
C SER A 336 16.96 -5.85 13.00
N TRP A 337 17.32 -6.68 13.97
CA TRP A 337 16.45 -7.01 15.09
C TRP A 337 17.25 -7.48 16.31
N ASP A 338 16.62 -7.41 17.49
CA ASP A 338 17.12 -8.04 18.72
C ASP A 338 16.38 -9.36 18.96
N ASN A 339 17.08 -10.49 18.82
CA ASN A 339 16.55 -11.82 19.15
C ASN A 339 16.63 -12.17 20.64
N GLN A 340 17.23 -11.30 21.46
CA GLN A 340 17.47 -11.51 22.90
C GLN A 340 18.18 -12.83 23.24
N ASP A 341 18.96 -13.39 22.30
CA ASP A 341 19.71 -14.61 22.54
C ASP A 341 20.87 -14.33 23.51
N GLU A 342 21.01 -15.20 24.51
CA GLU A 342 22.07 -15.10 25.52
C GLU A 342 23.45 -15.44 24.93
N ASN A 343 23.49 -16.24 23.85
CA ASN A 343 24.73 -16.59 23.17
C ASN A 343 25.20 -15.45 22.26
N GLU A 344 26.34 -14.84 22.57
CA GLU A 344 26.93 -13.72 21.81
C GLU A 344 27.13 -14.02 20.31
N GLU A 345 27.42 -15.27 19.94
CA GLU A 345 27.62 -15.67 18.54
C GLU A 345 26.29 -15.71 17.75
N ARG A 346 25.17 -15.85 18.44
CA ARG A 346 23.82 -15.86 17.85
C ARG A 346 23.04 -14.58 18.10
N ARG A 347 23.52 -13.74 19.02
CA ARG A 347 22.86 -12.49 19.40
C ARG A 347 22.91 -11.47 18.27
N THR A 348 21.74 -11.15 17.73
CA THR A 348 21.55 -10.23 16.61
C THR A 348 21.48 -8.76 17.02
N ALA A 349 21.35 -8.50 18.33
CA ALA A 349 21.26 -7.16 18.89
C ALA A 349 22.43 -6.27 18.45
N HIS A 350 22.14 -4.99 18.19
CA HIS A 350 23.18 -4.00 18.01
C HIS A 350 23.97 -3.78 19.31
N GLU A 351 25.24 -3.41 19.18
CA GLU A 351 26.14 -3.18 20.30
C GLU A 351 26.60 -1.71 20.31
N ILE A 352 26.36 -1.03 21.43
CA ILE A 352 26.81 0.35 21.64
C ILE A 352 27.89 0.38 22.71
N GLU A 353 29.12 0.67 22.31
CA GLU A 353 30.28 0.77 23.19
C GLU A 353 30.55 2.25 23.51
N LEU A 354 30.24 2.66 24.74
CA LEU A 354 30.41 4.05 25.19
C LEU A 354 31.76 4.24 25.90
N ILE A 355 32.64 5.01 25.28
CA ILE A 355 33.99 5.32 25.79
C ILE A 355 33.97 6.75 26.36
N LEU A 356 34.51 6.93 27.56
CA LEU A 356 34.63 8.25 28.18
C LEU A 356 35.75 9.04 27.51
N ASP A 357 35.50 10.33 27.27
CA ASP A 357 36.57 11.28 26.95
C ASP A 357 37.43 11.50 28.20
N ASN A 358 38.69 11.08 28.13
CA ASN A 358 39.64 11.11 29.26
C ASN A 358 40.18 12.50 29.53
#